data_AF-F4Q0U5-F1
#
_entry.id   AF-F4Q0U5-F1
#
_cell.length_a   1.000
_cell.length_b   1.000
_cell.length_c   1.000
_cell.angle_alpha   90.00
_cell.angle_beta   90.00
_cell.angle_gamma   90.00
#
_symmetry.space_group_name_H-M   'P 1'
#
loop_
_entity.id
_entity.type
_entity.pdbx_description
1 polymer ?
#
loop_
_entity_poly.entity_id
_entity_poly.type
_entity_poly.pdbx_seq_one_letter_code
_entity_poly.pdbx_strand_id
1 'polypeptide(L)'
;MSYATDLLDGFDTIYKRTEGVLNCNKEMANFYKKLSILEADYSKALLKLVKSTGQKKLISNQFLDGSLKEAWKSSLTELETVGNQHQTYSNLNNDLSNVVEKMVKDKEVQRKKLTEKGQKLTKDMKTQLDTLTKAKLNYHKLSKDAEMAQTALTKGQADPKMKQDKVSQLSIKSTQAAEKANQADQEYRDCLTVTNTKQHEYYMNEMPTLLTEFQQFEAERIHQTKESMVNLGSFVKEIPGVVAHAADEIHASASRIDSDADIRQWVSENKTNVTPPPPIDYYPFEGEAQPVGNSPSNFRLGTYKAPTGTGAKQEYGLSPKDSALPFEQKVQKLEAQLTDINTNIKTEVQARAGIEKLIQFYHNDPKEQKKAEGELVEADRKINALKESQKIVSQQLDEIQRNPSGGLSSSGGISQSTGSVDNGTGGASNVTPTLQAAKPMRAKGLYDYEASCDTELNFKEGDILNITEQDASGWWFAELNGVSGFVPQNYLQPIEE
;
A
#
# COMPACT_ATOMS: atom_id res chain seq x y z
N MET A 1 -42.25 6.11 21.03
CA MET A 1 -42.40 6.40 19.60
C MET A 1 -42.23 5.10 18.82
N SER A 2 -43.15 4.80 17.90
CA SER A 2 -43.15 3.63 17.02
C SER A 2 -43.65 4.03 15.63
N TYR A 3 -43.27 3.29 14.59
CA TYR A 3 -43.77 3.55 13.24
C TYR A 3 -45.30 3.42 13.20
N ALA A 4 -45.85 2.43 13.91
CA ALA A 4 -47.29 2.16 13.93
C ALA A 4 -48.13 3.28 14.57
N THR A 5 -47.58 4.01 15.55
CA THR A 5 -48.30 5.07 16.27
C THR A 5 -48.01 6.47 15.72
N ASP A 6 -46.78 6.71 15.28
CA ASP A 6 -46.30 8.06 14.98
C ASP A 6 -46.14 8.32 13.47
N LEU A 7 -46.26 7.29 12.62
CA LEU A 7 -46.07 7.38 11.16
C LEU A 7 -47.21 6.70 10.36
N LEU A 8 -48.45 6.83 10.85
CA LEU A 8 -49.66 6.25 10.21
C LEU A 8 -49.85 6.67 8.75
N ASP A 9 -49.41 7.86 8.37
CA ASP A 9 -49.41 8.40 7.00
C ASP A 9 -48.00 8.38 6.36
N GLY A 10 -47.01 7.83 7.05
CA GLY A 10 -45.59 7.88 6.70
C GLY A 10 -45.10 6.78 5.76
N PHE A 11 -45.98 5.97 5.17
CA PHE A 11 -45.60 4.85 4.28
C PHE A 11 -44.63 5.29 3.17
N ASP A 12 -44.93 6.42 2.52
CA ASP A 12 -44.09 6.97 1.44
C ASP A 12 -42.67 7.33 1.90
N THR A 13 -42.57 7.89 3.11
CA THR A 13 -41.29 8.25 3.72
C THR A 13 -40.50 6.99 4.10
N ILE A 14 -41.18 5.99 4.68
CA ILE A 14 -40.55 4.75 5.14
C ILE A 14 -40.03 3.94 3.95
N TYR A 15 -40.81 3.73 2.89
CA TYR A 15 -40.34 2.92 1.77
C TYR A 15 -39.15 3.56 1.04
N LYS A 16 -39.12 4.91 0.93
CA LYS A 16 -37.96 5.63 0.36
C LYS A 16 -36.72 5.48 1.24
N ARG A 17 -36.89 5.62 2.57
CA ARG A 17 -35.79 5.42 3.51
C ARG A 17 -35.19 4.03 3.41
N THR A 18 -36.02 2.98 3.29
CA THR A 18 -35.51 1.60 3.18
C THR A 18 -34.63 1.38 1.96
N GLU A 19 -34.82 2.11 0.86
CA GLU A 19 -33.95 2.04 -0.31
C GLU A 19 -32.58 2.68 -0.06
N GLY A 20 -32.59 3.90 0.50
CA GLY A 20 -31.37 4.63 0.82
C GLY A 20 -30.47 3.85 1.78
N VAL A 21 -31.06 3.28 2.85
CA VAL A 21 -30.27 2.54 3.84
C VAL A 21 -29.69 1.23 3.28
N LEU A 22 -30.40 0.55 2.37
CA LEU A 22 -29.85 -0.63 1.70
C LEU A 22 -28.72 -0.28 0.74
N ASN A 23 -28.79 0.87 0.06
CA ASN A 23 -27.68 1.35 -0.75
C ASN A 23 -26.44 1.66 0.11
N CYS A 24 -26.60 2.27 1.29
CA CYS A 24 -25.49 2.43 2.24
C CYS A 24 -24.86 1.08 2.60
N ASN A 25 -25.67 0.04 2.84
CA ASN A 25 -25.13 -1.30 3.13
C ASN A 25 -24.39 -1.93 1.94
N LYS A 26 -24.80 -1.66 0.69
CA LYS A 26 -24.04 -2.06 -0.51
C LYS A 26 -22.67 -1.38 -0.56
N GLU A 27 -22.61 -0.10 -0.24
CA GLU A 27 -21.35 0.64 -0.15
C GLU A 27 -20.45 0.09 0.95
N MET A 28 -21.01 -0.28 2.12
CA MET A 28 -20.26 -0.93 3.19
C MET A 28 -19.68 -2.29 2.75
N ALA A 29 -20.46 -3.13 2.06
CA ALA A 29 -19.96 -4.39 1.53
C ALA A 29 -18.79 -4.15 0.54
N ASN A 30 -18.97 -3.23 -0.40
CA ASN A 30 -17.92 -2.85 -1.35
C ASN A 30 -16.65 -2.35 -0.65
N PHE A 31 -16.79 -1.63 0.47
CA PHE A 31 -15.66 -1.20 1.28
C PHE A 31 -14.91 -2.42 1.87
N TYR A 32 -15.62 -3.36 2.50
CA TYR A 32 -15.00 -4.58 3.04
C TYR A 32 -14.31 -5.41 1.95
N LYS A 33 -14.90 -5.48 0.75
CA LYS A 33 -14.29 -6.14 -0.41
C LYS A 33 -12.98 -5.48 -0.83
N LYS A 34 -12.95 -4.15 -0.91
CA LYS A 34 -11.73 -3.38 -1.24
C LYS A 34 -10.65 -3.54 -0.18
N LEU A 35 -11.03 -3.52 1.10
CA LEU A 35 -10.13 -3.75 2.21
C LEU A 35 -9.52 -5.16 2.14
N SER A 36 -10.33 -6.18 1.86
CA SER A 36 -9.85 -7.55 1.63
C SER A 36 -8.78 -7.63 0.53
N ILE A 37 -9.02 -6.98 -0.62
CA ILE A 37 -8.06 -6.98 -1.73
C ILE A 37 -6.74 -6.32 -1.32
N LEU A 38 -6.82 -5.17 -0.66
CA LEU A 38 -5.64 -4.43 -0.19
C LEU A 38 -4.78 -5.28 0.75
N GLU A 39 -5.41 -5.95 1.71
CA GLU A 39 -4.73 -6.84 2.67
C GLU A 39 -4.16 -8.09 2.00
N ALA A 40 -4.86 -8.65 1.00
CA ALA A 40 -4.36 -9.78 0.21
C ALA A 40 -3.10 -9.40 -0.57
N ASP A 41 -3.04 -8.18 -1.10
CA ASP A 41 -1.90 -7.72 -1.89
C ASP A 41 -0.68 -7.44 -1.00
N TYR A 42 -0.87 -6.86 0.19
CA TYR A 42 0.18 -6.74 1.21
C TYR A 42 0.74 -8.12 1.61
N SER A 43 -0.15 -9.06 1.98
CA SER A 43 0.20 -10.44 2.31
C SER A 43 1.04 -11.11 1.22
N LYS A 44 0.55 -11.09 -0.04
CA LYS A 44 1.26 -11.70 -1.18
C LYS A 44 2.64 -11.08 -1.39
N ALA A 45 2.75 -9.76 -1.27
CA ALA A 45 4.03 -9.07 -1.44
C ALA A 45 5.04 -9.49 -0.37
N LEU A 46 4.63 -9.52 0.90
CA LEU A 46 5.49 -9.93 2.02
C LEU A 46 5.89 -11.41 1.91
N LEU A 47 4.93 -12.31 1.67
CA LEU A 47 5.20 -13.74 1.52
C LEU A 47 6.12 -14.03 0.32
N LYS A 48 5.97 -13.29 -0.78
CA LYS A 48 6.87 -13.39 -1.95
C LYS A 48 8.28 -12.92 -1.60
N LEU A 49 8.43 -11.82 -0.86
CA LEU A 49 9.72 -11.32 -0.39
C LEU A 49 10.43 -12.37 0.47
N VAL A 50 9.75 -12.90 1.48
CA VAL A 50 10.29 -13.91 2.40
C VAL A 50 10.71 -15.17 1.63
N LYS A 51 9.85 -15.69 0.75
CA LYS A 51 10.17 -16.88 -0.05
C LYS A 51 11.35 -16.66 -1.01
N SER A 52 11.40 -15.50 -1.67
CA SER A 52 12.47 -15.19 -2.61
C SER A 52 13.83 -15.08 -1.93
N THR A 53 13.86 -14.53 -0.72
CA THR A 53 15.06 -14.36 0.11
C THR A 53 15.49 -15.69 0.75
N GLY A 54 14.52 -16.49 1.21
CA GLY A 54 14.75 -17.76 1.87
C GLY A 54 15.18 -18.91 0.95
N GLN A 55 14.72 -18.96 -0.30
CA GLN A 55 14.91 -20.14 -1.15
C GLN A 55 16.12 -20.12 -2.09
N LYS A 56 16.74 -18.97 -2.43
CA LYS A 56 17.63 -18.93 -3.61
C LYS A 56 19.03 -18.38 -3.45
N LYS A 57 19.40 -17.68 -2.38
CA LYS A 57 20.77 -17.13 -2.27
C LYS A 57 21.37 -17.13 -0.87
N LEU A 58 20.61 -16.76 0.17
CA LEU A 58 21.22 -16.45 1.46
C LEU A 58 21.23 -17.65 2.42
N ILE A 59 20.08 -18.30 2.69
CA ILE A 59 20.03 -19.48 3.59
C ILE A 59 20.78 -20.69 3.00
N SER A 60 20.68 -20.88 1.69
CA SER A 60 21.38 -21.95 0.97
C SER A 60 22.86 -21.64 0.75
N ASN A 61 23.34 -20.46 1.14
CA ASN A 61 24.76 -20.14 1.09
C ASN A 61 25.52 -21.03 2.08
N GLN A 62 26.49 -21.79 1.58
CA GLN A 62 27.34 -22.63 2.41
C GLN A 62 28.20 -21.82 3.41
N PHE A 63 28.37 -20.52 3.17
CA PHE A 63 29.13 -19.62 4.04
C PHE A 63 28.28 -18.91 5.11
N LEU A 64 26.95 -19.13 5.09
CA LEU A 64 26.06 -18.67 6.17
C LEU A 64 25.69 -19.88 7.02
N ASP A 65 26.33 -20.01 8.16
CA ASP A 65 26.25 -21.12 9.10
C ASP A 65 26.03 -20.62 10.54
N GLY A 66 26.07 -21.57 11.49
CA GLY A 66 25.98 -21.29 12.92
C GLY A 66 24.70 -20.60 13.38
N SER A 67 24.82 -19.95 14.52
CA SER A 67 23.76 -19.17 15.18
C SER A 67 23.25 -18.02 14.31
N LEU A 68 24.13 -17.41 13.49
CA LEU A 68 23.75 -16.35 12.55
C LEU A 68 22.74 -16.83 11.49
N LYS A 69 22.97 -18.02 10.92
CA LYS A 69 22.03 -18.62 9.97
C LYS A 69 20.67 -18.88 10.60
N GLU A 70 20.66 -19.40 11.83
CA GLU A 70 19.42 -19.74 12.53
C GLU A 70 18.63 -18.50 12.94
N ALA A 71 19.30 -17.42 13.38
CA ALA A 71 18.65 -16.13 13.66
C ALA A 71 17.99 -15.54 12.40
N TRP A 72 18.68 -15.61 11.26
CA TRP A 72 18.12 -15.15 9.98
C TRP A 72 16.91 -15.99 9.52
N LYS A 73 16.99 -17.32 9.66
CA LYS A 73 15.86 -18.21 9.38
C LYS A 73 14.66 -17.89 10.26
N SER A 74 14.88 -17.74 11.57
CA SER A 74 13.83 -17.37 12.52
C SER A 74 13.17 -16.05 12.11
N SER A 75 13.97 -15.05 11.73
CA SER A 75 13.42 -13.76 11.28
C SER A 75 12.52 -13.87 10.04
N LEU A 76 12.91 -14.71 9.08
CA LEU A 76 12.10 -14.96 7.89
C LEU A 76 10.81 -15.73 8.22
N THR A 77 10.86 -16.69 9.15
CA THR A 77 9.68 -17.42 9.64
C THR A 77 8.71 -16.48 10.33
N GLU A 78 9.17 -15.56 11.18
CA GLU A 78 8.29 -14.59 11.85
C GLU A 78 7.61 -13.65 10.86
N LEU A 79 8.33 -13.16 9.85
CA LEU A 79 7.75 -12.34 8.78
C LEU A 79 6.76 -13.13 7.90
N GLU A 80 6.97 -14.44 7.69
CA GLU A 80 5.99 -15.31 7.04
C GLU A 80 4.71 -15.44 7.88
N THR A 81 4.83 -15.57 9.20
CA THR A 81 3.69 -15.58 10.13
C THR A 81 2.88 -14.29 10.03
N VAL A 82 3.54 -13.11 10.01
CA VAL A 82 2.87 -11.82 9.80
C VAL A 82 2.13 -11.80 8.46
N GLY A 83 2.78 -12.19 7.37
CA GLY A 83 2.14 -12.25 6.04
C GLY A 83 0.90 -13.14 6.02
N ASN A 84 0.96 -14.32 6.65
CA ASN A 84 -0.16 -15.25 6.76
C ASN A 84 -1.30 -14.69 7.62
N GLN A 85 -1.00 -13.91 8.67
CA GLN A 85 -2.03 -13.24 9.47
C GLN A 85 -2.78 -12.19 8.64
N HIS A 86 -2.09 -11.39 7.84
CA HIS A 86 -2.72 -10.46 6.90
C HIS A 86 -3.54 -11.18 5.82
N GLN A 87 -3.12 -12.37 5.37
CA GLN A 87 -3.94 -13.20 4.49
C GLN A 87 -5.26 -13.63 5.15
N THR A 88 -5.18 -14.05 6.41
CA THR A 88 -6.36 -14.41 7.21
C THR A 88 -7.29 -13.22 7.38
N TYR A 89 -6.76 -12.05 7.71
CA TYR A 89 -7.52 -10.81 7.82
C TYR A 89 -8.21 -10.43 6.50
N SER A 90 -7.51 -10.55 5.38
CA SER A 90 -8.09 -10.40 4.04
C SER A 90 -9.29 -11.32 3.83
N ASN A 91 -9.17 -12.60 4.18
CA ASN A 91 -10.23 -13.58 3.99
C ASN A 91 -11.46 -13.26 4.86
N LEU A 92 -11.24 -12.90 6.12
CA LEU A 92 -12.31 -12.48 7.04
C LEU A 92 -13.06 -11.24 6.53
N ASN A 93 -12.36 -10.25 5.96
CA ASN A 93 -12.99 -9.09 5.34
C ASN A 93 -13.79 -9.44 4.08
N ASN A 94 -13.31 -10.40 3.28
CA ASN A 94 -14.06 -10.89 2.14
C ASN A 94 -15.36 -11.59 2.57
N ASP A 95 -15.28 -12.42 3.61
CA ASP A 95 -16.45 -13.09 4.18
C ASP A 95 -17.43 -12.09 4.77
N LEU A 96 -16.94 -11.03 5.43
CA LEU A 96 -17.75 -9.93 5.93
C LEU A 96 -18.50 -9.21 4.79
N SER A 97 -17.81 -8.94 3.67
CA SER A 97 -18.46 -8.41 2.46
C SER A 97 -19.59 -9.31 1.99
N ASN A 98 -19.33 -10.63 1.89
CA ASN A 98 -20.32 -11.60 1.43
C ASN A 98 -21.53 -11.68 2.37
N VAL A 99 -21.32 -11.60 3.69
CA VAL A 99 -22.41 -11.58 4.69
C VAL A 99 -23.29 -10.34 4.50
N VAL A 100 -22.70 -9.16 4.34
CA VAL A 100 -23.47 -7.91 4.14
C VAL A 100 -24.20 -7.94 2.79
N GLU A 101 -23.56 -8.40 1.71
CA GLU A 101 -24.23 -8.55 0.41
C GLU A 101 -25.43 -9.50 0.48
N LYS A 102 -25.29 -10.62 1.19
CA LYS A 102 -26.38 -11.57 1.40
C LYS A 102 -27.52 -10.92 2.18
N MET A 103 -27.21 -10.24 3.29
CA MET A 103 -28.19 -9.50 4.09
C MET A 103 -28.95 -8.49 3.23
N VAL A 104 -28.26 -7.73 2.39
CA VAL A 104 -28.90 -6.77 1.47
C VAL A 104 -29.87 -7.48 0.53
N LYS A 105 -29.48 -8.58 -0.11
CA LYS A 105 -30.34 -9.35 -1.02
C LYS A 105 -31.60 -9.86 -0.31
N ASP A 106 -31.43 -10.43 0.88
CA ASP A 106 -32.55 -10.95 1.68
C ASP A 106 -33.52 -9.81 2.06
N LYS A 107 -32.97 -8.66 2.45
CA LYS A 107 -33.75 -7.46 2.80
C LYS A 107 -34.42 -6.82 1.57
N GLU A 108 -33.82 -6.83 0.39
CA GLU A 108 -34.48 -6.36 -0.84
C GLU A 108 -35.73 -7.19 -1.17
N VAL A 109 -35.65 -8.52 -0.98
CA VAL A 109 -36.81 -9.42 -1.15
C VAL A 109 -37.89 -9.11 -0.11
N GLN A 110 -37.52 -8.92 1.15
CA GLN A 110 -38.47 -8.56 2.22
C GLN A 110 -39.12 -7.20 1.95
N ARG A 111 -38.34 -6.19 1.58
CA ARG A 111 -38.81 -4.85 1.22
C ARG A 111 -39.83 -4.89 0.09
N LYS A 112 -39.57 -5.68 -0.95
CA LYS A 112 -40.50 -5.83 -2.09
C LYS A 112 -41.88 -6.28 -1.62
N LYS A 113 -41.95 -7.34 -0.80
CA LYS A 113 -43.21 -7.87 -0.26
C LYS A 113 -43.97 -6.83 0.58
N LEU A 114 -43.27 -6.13 1.47
CA LEU A 114 -43.88 -5.09 2.32
C LEU A 114 -44.39 -3.91 1.48
N THR A 115 -43.63 -3.52 0.44
CA THR A 115 -44.00 -2.43 -0.46
C THR A 115 -45.25 -2.79 -1.27
N GLU A 116 -45.33 -3.99 -1.83
CA GLU A 116 -46.51 -4.49 -2.56
C GLU A 116 -47.75 -4.52 -1.65
N LYS A 117 -47.60 -4.98 -0.40
CA LYS A 117 -48.68 -4.96 0.62
C LYS A 117 -49.16 -3.53 0.89
N GLY A 118 -48.24 -2.59 1.13
CA GLY A 118 -48.59 -1.19 1.39
C GLY A 118 -49.25 -0.50 0.19
N GLN A 119 -48.72 -0.70 -1.02
CA GLN A 119 -49.31 -0.16 -2.25
C GLN A 119 -50.74 -0.65 -2.47
N LYS A 120 -50.98 -1.95 -2.23
CA LYS A 120 -52.33 -2.53 -2.33
C LYS A 120 -53.28 -1.88 -1.32
N LEU A 121 -52.90 -1.83 -0.04
CA LEU A 121 -53.74 -1.27 1.01
C LEU A 121 -54.10 0.20 0.75
N THR A 122 -53.12 1.03 0.36
CA THR A 122 -53.35 2.45 0.05
C THR A 122 -54.21 2.63 -1.20
N LYS A 123 -54.03 1.78 -2.22
CA LYS A 123 -54.87 1.79 -3.42
C LYS A 123 -56.32 1.39 -3.12
N ASP A 124 -56.53 0.35 -2.33
CA ASP A 124 -57.86 -0.13 -1.96
C ASP A 124 -58.62 0.95 -1.16
N MET A 125 -57.96 1.56 -0.18
CA MET A 125 -58.52 2.67 0.60
C MET A 125 -58.85 3.89 -0.27
N LYS A 126 -57.95 4.27 -1.19
CA LYS A 126 -58.20 5.36 -2.15
C LYS A 126 -59.41 5.07 -3.04
N THR A 127 -59.51 3.85 -3.56
CA THR A 127 -60.62 3.44 -4.44
C THR A 127 -61.97 3.52 -3.70
N GLN A 128 -61.99 3.12 -2.44
CA GLN A 128 -63.18 3.22 -1.60
C GLN A 128 -63.59 4.69 -1.35
N LEU A 129 -62.61 5.56 -1.07
CA LEU A 129 -62.85 6.99 -0.89
C LEU A 129 -63.34 7.68 -2.18
N ASP A 130 -62.77 7.32 -3.33
CA ASP A 130 -63.19 7.83 -4.64
C ASP A 130 -64.63 7.39 -4.96
N THR A 131 -65.03 6.17 -4.56
CA THR A 131 -66.40 5.64 -4.72
C THR A 131 -67.39 6.41 -3.84
N LEU A 132 -67.07 6.62 -2.57
CA LEU A 132 -67.87 7.45 -1.66
C LEU A 132 -68.06 8.88 -2.21
N THR A 133 -66.97 9.47 -2.73
CA THR A 133 -66.99 10.82 -3.29
C THR A 133 -67.93 10.92 -4.50
N LYS A 134 -67.92 9.91 -5.39
CA LYS A 134 -68.83 9.84 -6.54
C LYS A 134 -70.28 9.68 -6.11
N ALA A 135 -70.57 8.78 -5.17
CA ALA A 135 -71.93 8.58 -4.64
C ALA A 135 -72.47 9.86 -4.00
N LYS A 136 -71.66 10.55 -3.18
CA LYS A 136 -72.00 11.85 -2.59
C LYS A 136 -72.32 12.91 -3.64
N LEU A 137 -71.48 13.04 -4.67
CA LEU A 137 -71.68 14.01 -5.74
C LEU A 137 -72.97 13.72 -6.52
N ASN A 138 -73.26 12.45 -6.80
CA ASN A 138 -74.47 12.03 -7.49
C ASN A 138 -75.73 12.35 -6.66
N TYR A 139 -75.73 12.02 -5.37
CA TYR A 139 -76.81 12.36 -4.44
C TYR A 139 -77.06 13.87 -4.39
N HIS A 140 -76.02 14.69 -4.25
CA HIS A 140 -76.14 16.15 -4.22
C HIS A 140 -76.75 16.70 -5.53
N LYS A 141 -76.31 16.17 -6.67
CA LYS A 141 -76.84 16.57 -7.98
C LYS A 141 -78.32 16.24 -8.11
N LEU A 142 -78.71 14.99 -7.84
CA LEU A 142 -80.09 14.53 -7.99
C LEU A 142 -81.04 15.18 -6.99
N SER A 143 -80.56 15.49 -5.78
CA SER A 143 -81.33 16.24 -4.77
C SER A 143 -81.64 17.66 -5.23
N LYS A 144 -80.65 18.34 -5.85
CA LYS A 144 -80.87 19.67 -6.44
C LYS A 144 -81.89 19.62 -7.59
N ASP A 145 -81.80 18.60 -8.44
CA ASP A 145 -82.75 18.40 -9.54
C ASP A 145 -84.18 18.15 -9.01
N ALA A 146 -84.32 17.39 -7.92
CA ALA A 146 -85.60 17.15 -7.24
C ALA A 146 -86.19 18.43 -6.64
N GLU A 147 -85.37 19.25 -5.97
CA GLU A 147 -85.80 20.54 -5.42
C GLU A 147 -86.27 21.51 -6.51
N MET A 148 -85.56 21.56 -7.63
CA MET A 148 -85.96 22.36 -8.80
C MET A 148 -87.28 21.87 -9.40
N ALA A 149 -87.48 20.55 -9.52
CA ALA A 149 -88.72 19.96 -10.03
C ALA A 149 -89.91 20.24 -9.10
N GLN A 150 -89.71 20.13 -7.77
CA GLN A 150 -90.72 20.43 -6.76
C GLN A 150 -91.09 21.91 -6.75
N THR A 151 -90.11 22.80 -6.91
CA THR A 151 -90.34 24.25 -7.05
C THR A 151 -91.16 24.56 -8.30
N ALA A 152 -90.86 23.91 -9.43
CA ALA A 152 -91.60 24.08 -10.67
C ALA A 152 -93.05 23.59 -10.56
N LEU A 153 -93.29 22.45 -9.88
CA LEU A 153 -94.62 21.96 -9.58
C LEU A 153 -95.40 22.95 -8.71
N THR A 154 -94.79 23.43 -7.61
CA THR A 154 -95.43 24.37 -6.68
C THR A 154 -95.83 25.66 -7.40
N LYS A 155 -94.95 26.22 -8.24
CA LYS A 155 -95.26 27.38 -9.08
C LYS A 155 -96.38 27.09 -10.08
N GLY A 156 -96.38 25.91 -10.70
CA GLY A 156 -97.40 25.52 -11.66
C GLY A 156 -98.78 25.30 -11.04
N GLN A 157 -98.84 24.80 -9.80
CA GLN A 157 -100.09 24.67 -9.04
C GLN A 157 -100.64 26.03 -8.57
N ALA A 158 -99.76 27.00 -8.32
CA ALA A 158 -100.14 28.34 -7.92
C ALA A 158 -100.57 29.26 -9.09
N ASP A 159 -100.34 28.86 -10.35
CA ASP A 159 -100.69 29.64 -11.54
C ASP A 159 -102.12 29.33 -12.03
N PRO A 160 -103.08 30.28 -11.92
CA PRO A 160 -104.48 30.07 -12.32
C PRO A 160 -104.68 29.82 -13.82
N LYS A 161 -103.69 30.12 -14.67
CA LYS A 161 -103.75 29.93 -16.13
C LYS A 161 -103.13 28.61 -16.59
N MET A 162 -102.54 27.83 -15.69
CA MET A 162 -101.86 26.58 -16.02
C MET A 162 -102.87 25.47 -16.36
N LYS A 163 -102.64 24.75 -17.47
CA LYS A 163 -103.50 23.61 -17.85
C LYS A 163 -103.29 22.43 -16.91
N GLN A 164 -104.38 21.76 -16.53
CA GLN A 164 -104.38 20.61 -15.63
C GLN A 164 -103.43 19.48 -16.08
N ASP A 165 -103.41 19.15 -17.39
CA ASP A 165 -102.48 18.14 -17.94
C ASP A 165 -101.01 18.50 -17.71
N LYS A 166 -100.68 19.80 -17.77
CA LYS A 166 -99.31 20.27 -17.56
C LYS A 166 -98.92 20.23 -16.09
N VAL A 167 -99.85 20.53 -15.19
CA VAL A 167 -99.67 20.32 -13.74
C VAL A 167 -99.47 18.83 -13.43
N SER A 168 -100.23 17.94 -14.05
CA SER A 168 -100.08 16.49 -13.91
C SER A 168 -98.70 16.00 -14.37
N GLN A 169 -98.21 16.48 -15.53
CA GLN A 169 -96.86 16.19 -16.01
C GLN A 169 -95.76 16.69 -15.06
N LEU A 170 -95.90 17.90 -14.51
CA LEU A 170 -94.97 18.43 -13.51
C LEU A 170 -94.99 17.59 -12.23
N SER A 171 -96.16 17.09 -11.83
CA SER A 171 -96.31 16.20 -10.67
C SER A 171 -95.54 14.89 -10.89
N ILE A 172 -95.73 14.24 -12.05
CA ILE A 172 -95.01 13.01 -12.40
C ILE A 172 -93.49 13.26 -12.40
N LYS A 173 -93.03 14.37 -13.00
CA LYS A 173 -91.61 14.73 -13.05
C LYS A 173 -91.03 14.98 -11.66
N SER A 174 -91.78 15.65 -10.77
CA SER A 174 -91.34 15.89 -9.39
C SER A 174 -91.20 14.58 -8.63
N THR A 175 -92.21 13.71 -8.69
CA THR A 175 -92.18 12.39 -8.03
C THR A 175 -91.00 11.54 -8.52
N GLN A 176 -90.78 11.48 -9.84
CA GLN A 176 -89.64 10.73 -10.40
C GLN A 176 -88.28 11.30 -10.00
N ALA A 177 -88.14 12.63 -9.92
CA ALA A 177 -86.91 13.25 -9.48
C ALA A 177 -86.64 12.99 -7.98
N ALA A 178 -87.69 13.06 -7.15
CA ALA A 178 -87.60 12.73 -5.73
C ALA A 178 -87.23 11.25 -5.50
N GLU A 179 -87.82 10.32 -6.27
CA GLU A 179 -87.50 8.90 -6.17
C GLU A 179 -86.04 8.60 -6.54
N LYS A 180 -85.52 9.22 -7.62
CA LYS A 180 -84.11 9.12 -8.00
C LYS A 180 -83.17 9.72 -6.93
N ALA A 181 -83.55 10.85 -6.33
CA ALA A 181 -82.78 11.44 -5.24
C ALA A 181 -82.74 10.52 -4.00
N ASN A 182 -83.87 9.91 -3.64
CA ASN A 182 -83.95 8.95 -2.54
C ASN A 182 -83.12 7.68 -2.80
N GLN A 183 -83.13 7.16 -4.03
CA GLN A 183 -82.27 6.03 -4.41
C GLN A 183 -80.78 6.39 -4.28
N ALA A 184 -80.39 7.59 -4.71
CA ALA A 184 -79.01 8.06 -4.58
C ALA A 184 -78.60 8.35 -3.12
N ASP A 185 -79.53 8.79 -2.26
CA ASP A 185 -79.28 8.92 -0.81
C ASP A 185 -79.00 7.56 -0.18
N GLN A 186 -79.79 6.54 -0.52
CA GLN A 186 -79.57 5.18 -0.03
C GLN A 186 -78.22 4.63 -0.50
N GLU A 187 -77.88 4.76 -1.78
CA GLU A 187 -76.58 4.35 -2.31
C GLU A 187 -75.41 5.06 -1.61
N TYR A 188 -75.55 6.36 -1.34
CA TYR A 188 -74.53 7.13 -0.60
C TYR A 188 -74.38 6.63 0.84
N ARG A 189 -75.47 6.34 1.55
CA ARG A 189 -75.45 5.78 2.91
C ARG A 189 -74.80 4.40 2.97
N ASP A 190 -75.10 3.55 2.00
CA ASP A 190 -74.50 2.22 1.88
C ASP A 190 -72.99 2.34 1.63
N CYS A 191 -72.59 3.20 0.68
CA CYS A 191 -71.18 3.49 0.43
C CYS A 191 -70.46 4.08 1.65
N LEU A 192 -71.12 4.95 2.43
CA LEU A 192 -70.56 5.55 3.65
C LEU A 192 -70.28 4.49 4.70
N THR A 193 -71.22 3.56 4.90
CA THR A 193 -71.07 2.45 5.85
C THR A 193 -69.88 1.56 5.47
N VAL A 194 -69.79 1.17 4.20
CA VAL A 194 -68.66 0.35 3.70
C VAL A 194 -67.33 1.09 3.84
N THR A 195 -67.29 2.38 3.51
CA THR A 195 -66.08 3.21 3.61
C THR A 195 -65.62 3.35 5.06
N ASN A 196 -66.53 3.62 6.00
CA ASN A 196 -66.17 3.77 7.41
C ASN A 196 -65.61 2.46 8.00
N THR A 197 -66.21 1.31 7.64
CA THR A 197 -65.68 0.00 8.04
C THR A 197 -64.27 -0.22 7.49
N LYS A 198 -64.04 0.07 6.19
CA LYS A 198 -62.72 -0.07 5.59
C LYS A 198 -61.70 0.93 6.18
N GLN A 199 -62.12 2.16 6.47
CA GLN A 199 -61.28 3.17 7.10
C GLN A 199 -60.83 2.72 8.49
N HIS A 200 -61.75 2.20 9.29
CA HIS A 200 -61.45 1.68 10.61
C HIS A 200 -60.45 0.52 10.53
N GLU A 201 -60.70 -0.46 9.66
CA GLU A 201 -59.80 -1.60 9.45
C GLU A 201 -58.41 -1.14 8.98
N TYR A 202 -58.35 -0.18 8.05
CA TYR A 202 -57.10 0.36 7.51
C TYR A 202 -56.24 1.01 8.61
N TYR A 203 -56.82 1.90 9.42
CA TYR A 203 -56.07 2.67 10.41
C TYR A 203 -55.87 1.97 11.75
N MET A 204 -56.74 1.04 12.12
CA MET A 204 -56.65 0.35 13.42
C MET A 204 -55.89 -0.97 13.32
N ASN A 205 -55.89 -1.62 12.14
CA ASN A 205 -55.32 -2.96 11.98
C ASN A 205 -54.27 -3.03 10.85
N GLU A 206 -54.66 -2.74 9.61
CA GLU A 206 -53.82 -3.04 8.43
C GLU A 206 -52.54 -2.19 8.35
N MET A 207 -52.64 -0.86 8.46
CA MET A 207 -51.49 0.04 8.43
C MET A 207 -50.58 -0.12 9.66
N PRO A 208 -51.08 -0.13 10.91
CA PRO A 208 -50.22 -0.35 12.08
C PRO A 208 -49.41 -1.66 11.99
N THR A 209 -50.03 -2.73 11.49
CA THR A 209 -49.35 -4.02 11.30
C THR A 209 -48.22 -3.90 10.27
N LEU A 210 -48.49 -3.30 9.11
CA LEU A 210 -47.49 -3.07 8.08
C LEU A 210 -46.32 -2.21 8.58
N LEU A 211 -46.62 -1.13 9.32
CA LEU A 211 -45.62 -0.21 9.85
C LEU A 211 -44.76 -0.89 10.92
N THR A 212 -45.35 -1.78 11.72
CA THR A 212 -44.62 -2.64 12.67
C THR A 212 -43.67 -3.59 11.95
N GLU A 213 -44.11 -4.21 10.85
CA GLU A 213 -43.25 -5.07 10.02
C GLU A 213 -42.07 -4.29 9.41
N PHE A 214 -42.28 -3.04 8.97
CA PHE A 214 -41.20 -2.15 8.54
C PHE A 214 -40.26 -1.72 9.67
N GLN A 215 -40.78 -1.52 10.88
CA GLN A 215 -39.95 -1.21 12.04
C GLN A 215 -39.06 -2.40 12.41
N GLN A 216 -39.60 -3.62 12.36
CA GLN A 216 -38.84 -4.85 12.59
C GLN A 216 -37.79 -5.07 11.49
N PHE A 217 -38.16 -4.84 10.23
CA PHE A 217 -37.24 -4.85 9.10
C PHE A 217 -36.02 -3.97 9.37
N GLU A 218 -36.25 -2.74 9.82
CA GLU A 218 -35.22 -1.73 10.10
C GLU A 218 -34.36 -2.13 11.31
N ALA A 219 -34.98 -2.59 12.38
CA ALA A 219 -34.27 -3.02 13.60
C ALA A 219 -33.30 -4.18 13.31
N GLU A 220 -33.76 -5.21 12.59
CA GLU A 220 -32.91 -6.34 12.20
C GLU A 220 -31.75 -5.91 11.29
N ARG A 221 -32.02 -5.02 10.33
CA ARG A 221 -31.02 -4.50 9.40
C ARG A 221 -29.95 -3.72 10.15
N ILE A 222 -30.35 -2.84 11.08
CA ILE A 222 -29.42 -2.09 11.95
C ILE A 222 -28.59 -3.05 12.80
N HIS A 223 -29.21 -4.08 13.39
CA HIS A 223 -28.52 -5.05 14.22
C HIS A 223 -27.44 -5.82 13.44
N GLN A 224 -27.78 -6.38 12.28
CA GLN A 224 -26.82 -7.09 11.42
C GLN A 224 -25.71 -6.18 10.92
N THR A 225 -26.03 -4.92 10.61
CA THR A 225 -25.02 -3.91 10.24
C THR A 225 -24.06 -3.65 11.40
N LYS A 226 -24.57 -3.47 12.63
CA LYS A 226 -23.76 -3.29 13.83
C LYS A 226 -22.84 -4.50 14.07
N GLU A 227 -23.37 -5.72 13.99
CA GLU A 227 -22.56 -6.93 14.15
C GLU A 227 -21.42 -6.98 13.14
N SER A 228 -21.67 -6.58 11.89
CA SER A 228 -20.61 -6.52 10.88
C SER A 228 -19.47 -5.57 11.27
N MET A 229 -19.79 -4.40 11.85
CA MET A 229 -18.80 -3.41 12.28
C MET A 229 -18.04 -3.87 13.53
N VAL A 230 -18.71 -4.57 14.45
CA VAL A 230 -18.07 -5.18 15.62
C VAL A 230 -17.08 -6.25 15.17
N ASN A 231 -17.45 -7.11 14.22
CA ASN A 231 -16.57 -8.14 13.68
C ASN A 231 -15.32 -7.54 13.01
N LEU A 232 -15.49 -6.48 12.20
CA LEU A 232 -14.35 -5.74 11.64
C LEU A 232 -13.38 -5.29 12.74
N GLY A 233 -13.90 -4.69 13.83
CA GLY A 233 -13.09 -4.25 14.95
C GLY A 233 -12.33 -5.40 15.63
N SER A 234 -12.98 -6.55 15.81
CA SER A 234 -12.34 -7.76 16.36
C SER A 234 -11.23 -8.27 15.45
N PHE A 235 -11.44 -8.29 14.12
CA PHE A 235 -10.44 -8.76 13.17
C PHE A 235 -9.18 -7.87 13.16
N VAL A 236 -9.35 -6.54 13.19
CA VAL A 236 -8.25 -5.58 13.26
C VAL A 236 -7.40 -5.79 14.53
N LYS A 237 -8.05 -6.12 15.65
CA LYS A 237 -7.39 -6.28 16.95
C LYS A 237 -6.40 -7.45 17.01
N GLU A 238 -6.55 -8.45 16.13
CA GLU A 238 -5.66 -9.62 16.12
C GLU A 238 -4.28 -9.32 15.48
N ILE A 239 -4.19 -8.32 14.60
CA ILE A 239 -2.95 -8.03 13.85
C ILE A 239 -1.82 -7.54 14.76
N PRO A 240 -2.01 -6.53 15.64
CA PRO A 240 -0.92 -5.99 16.45
C PRO A 240 -0.25 -7.04 17.35
N GLY A 241 -1.00 -8.02 17.87
CA GLY A 241 -0.45 -9.08 18.71
C GLY A 241 0.54 -9.97 17.97
N VAL A 242 0.21 -10.36 16.73
CA VAL A 242 1.11 -11.17 15.88
C VAL A 242 2.34 -10.36 15.47
N VAL A 243 2.16 -9.09 15.12
CA VAL A 243 3.30 -8.22 14.73
C VAL A 243 4.24 -7.97 15.91
N ALA A 244 3.69 -7.74 17.12
CA ALA A 244 4.50 -7.57 18.32
C ALA A 244 5.31 -8.84 18.65
N HIS A 245 4.67 -10.01 18.60
CA HIS A 245 5.35 -11.28 18.83
C HIS A 245 6.48 -11.52 17.81
N ALA A 246 6.21 -11.29 16.53
CA ALA A 246 7.21 -11.42 15.48
C ALA A 246 8.41 -10.48 15.72
N ALA A 247 8.16 -9.23 16.12
CA ALA A 247 9.21 -8.27 16.44
C ALA A 247 10.07 -8.73 17.63
N ASP A 248 9.44 -9.22 18.69
CA ASP A 248 10.13 -9.72 19.89
C ASP A 248 11.01 -10.94 19.57
N GLU A 249 10.53 -11.92 18.81
CA GLU A 249 11.32 -13.12 18.48
C GLU A 249 12.42 -12.84 17.44
N ILE A 250 12.21 -11.91 16.50
CA ILE A 250 13.29 -11.41 15.63
C ILE A 250 14.42 -10.83 16.49
N HIS A 251 14.08 -9.99 17.47
CA HIS A 251 15.08 -9.39 18.35
C HIS A 251 15.76 -10.42 19.25
N ALA A 252 14.99 -11.35 19.83
CA ALA A 252 15.51 -12.41 20.69
C ALA A 252 16.43 -13.35 19.93
N SER A 253 16.07 -13.77 18.72
CA SER A 253 16.89 -14.65 17.88
C SER A 253 18.19 -13.97 17.45
N ALA A 254 18.15 -12.68 17.10
CA ALA A 254 19.36 -11.89 16.83
C ALA A 254 20.27 -11.76 18.06
N SER A 255 19.69 -11.61 19.26
CA SER A 255 20.45 -11.50 20.51
C SER A 255 21.12 -12.82 20.94
N ARG A 256 20.67 -13.96 20.40
CA ARG A 256 21.25 -15.29 20.65
C ARG A 256 22.45 -15.62 19.73
N ILE A 257 22.82 -14.72 18.81
CA ILE A 257 23.98 -14.93 17.94
C ILE A 257 25.26 -14.96 18.79
N ASP A 258 26.02 -16.05 18.68
CA ASP A 258 27.27 -16.28 19.43
C ASP A 258 28.43 -16.45 18.45
N SER A 259 29.21 -15.39 18.30
CA SER A 259 30.38 -15.38 17.41
C SER A 259 31.43 -16.41 17.81
N ASP A 260 31.63 -16.64 19.10
CA ASP A 260 32.68 -17.56 19.56
C ASP A 260 32.25 -19.00 19.33
N ALA A 261 30.98 -19.33 19.54
CA ALA A 261 30.43 -20.65 19.22
C ALA A 261 30.52 -20.93 17.72
N ASP A 262 30.14 -19.97 16.87
CA ASP A 262 30.18 -20.11 15.41
C ASP A 262 31.61 -20.29 14.91
N ILE A 263 32.56 -19.48 15.39
CA ILE A 263 33.99 -19.61 15.04
C ILE A 263 34.54 -20.97 15.52
N ARG A 264 34.23 -21.39 16.75
CA ARG A 264 34.67 -22.70 17.27
C ARG A 264 34.11 -23.84 16.44
N GLN A 265 32.85 -23.77 16.02
CA GLN A 265 32.22 -24.75 15.16
C GLN A 265 32.97 -24.83 13.82
N TRP A 266 33.18 -23.68 13.16
CA TRP A 266 33.88 -23.63 11.88
C TRP A 266 35.31 -24.17 11.98
N VAL A 267 36.08 -23.78 13.01
CA VAL A 267 37.43 -24.28 13.24
C VAL A 267 37.43 -25.79 13.48
N SER A 268 36.47 -26.31 14.25
CA SER A 268 36.36 -27.76 14.50
C SER A 268 36.09 -28.54 13.22
N GLU A 269 35.22 -28.02 12.35
CA GLU A 269 34.86 -28.63 11.06
C GLU A 269 35.99 -28.54 10.02
N ASN A 270 36.87 -27.51 10.13
CA ASN A 270 37.92 -27.22 9.14
C ASN A 270 39.36 -27.40 9.67
N LYS A 271 39.55 -27.99 10.85
CA LYS A 271 40.88 -28.18 11.46
C LYS A 271 41.80 -29.01 10.55
N THR A 272 42.98 -28.48 10.26
CA THR A 272 43.97 -29.13 9.38
C THR A 272 44.91 -30.07 10.13
N ASN A 273 44.90 -30.03 11.47
CA ASN A 273 45.76 -30.82 12.37
C ASN A 273 47.27 -30.70 12.04
N VAL A 274 47.70 -29.60 11.43
CA VAL A 274 49.11 -29.33 11.12
C VAL A 274 49.78 -28.73 12.36
N THR A 275 50.85 -29.36 12.84
CA THR A 275 51.74 -28.78 13.84
C THR A 275 52.80 -27.92 13.17
N PRO A 276 53.27 -26.82 13.80
CA PRO A 276 54.41 -26.07 13.29
C PRO A 276 55.59 -27.00 12.98
N PRO A 277 56.26 -26.84 11.82
CA PRO A 277 57.41 -27.68 11.50
C PRO A 277 58.54 -27.43 12.52
N PRO A 278 59.36 -28.45 12.82
CA PRO A 278 60.54 -28.25 13.66
C PRO A 278 61.49 -27.22 13.03
N PRO A 279 62.36 -26.57 13.82
CA PRO A 279 63.42 -25.72 13.28
C PRO A 279 64.21 -26.47 12.20
N ILE A 280 64.60 -25.75 11.14
CA ILE A 280 65.37 -26.34 10.05
C ILE A 280 66.79 -26.61 10.55
N ASP A 281 67.19 -27.88 10.52
CA ASP A 281 68.54 -28.30 10.91
C ASP A 281 69.58 -27.87 9.86
N TYR A 282 70.79 -27.51 10.32
CA TYR A 282 71.94 -27.25 9.47
C TYR A 282 72.60 -28.57 9.07
N TYR A 283 72.69 -28.83 7.76
CA TYR A 283 73.40 -29.99 7.22
C TYR A 283 74.74 -29.55 6.62
N PRO A 284 75.89 -29.85 7.26
CA PRO A 284 77.21 -29.57 6.69
C PRO A 284 77.47 -30.42 5.44
N PHE A 285 78.21 -29.87 4.48
CA PHE A 285 78.59 -30.57 3.24
C PHE A 285 79.66 -31.64 3.53
N GLU A 286 79.27 -32.90 3.57
CA GLU A 286 80.20 -34.04 3.59
C GLU A 286 80.21 -34.68 2.19
N GLY A 287 81.35 -34.62 1.52
CA GLY A 287 81.50 -35.09 0.15
C GLY A 287 81.42 -36.62 0.04
N GLU A 288 80.21 -37.18 0.01
CA GLU A 288 79.81 -38.43 -0.66
C GLU A 288 78.29 -38.62 -0.48
N ALA A 289 77.57 -38.90 -1.57
CA ALA A 289 76.11 -38.99 -1.57
C ALA A 289 75.60 -40.22 -0.82
N GLN A 290 74.92 -40.02 0.32
CA GLN A 290 73.96 -40.97 0.91
C GLN A 290 72.54 -40.44 0.69
N PRO A 291 71.59 -41.24 0.16
CA PRO A 291 70.20 -40.82 0.03
C PRO A 291 69.52 -41.02 1.39
N VAL A 292 69.62 -40.04 2.29
CA VAL A 292 68.93 -40.09 3.57
C VAL A 292 67.83 -39.04 3.62
N GLY A 293 66.59 -39.53 3.58
CA GLY A 293 65.42 -38.87 4.14
C GLY A 293 64.80 -37.77 3.28
N ASN A 294 63.59 -38.05 2.79
CA ASN A 294 62.68 -37.08 2.18
C ASN A 294 62.79 -35.68 2.82
N SER A 295 62.86 -34.63 1.99
CA SER A 295 62.54 -33.26 2.40
C SER A 295 61.33 -33.26 3.34
N PRO A 296 61.25 -32.41 4.38
CA PRO A 296 60.11 -32.41 5.31
C PRO A 296 58.81 -32.19 4.54
N SER A 297 58.16 -33.29 4.19
CA SER A 297 57.16 -33.36 3.11
C SER A 297 55.77 -32.95 3.57
N ASN A 298 55.64 -32.52 4.83
CA ASN A 298 54.34 -32.37 5.48
C ASN A 298 53.90 -30.91 5.65
N PHE A 299 54.73 -29.92 5.30
CA PHE A 299 54.34 -28.51 5.36
C PHE A 299 54.19 -27.93 3.96
N ARG A 300 52.95 -27.91 3.45
CA ARG A 300 52.59 -27.16 2.25
C ARG A 300 52.36 -25.71 2.63
N LEU A 301 53.28 -24.81 2.24
CA LEU A 301 53.01 -23.38 2.31
C LEU A 301 51.83 -23.09 1.35
N GLY A 302 50.69 -22.67 1.91
CA GLY A 302 49.52 -22.33 1.13
C GLY A 302 49.86 -21.23 0.13
N THR A 303 49.67 -21.49 -1.17
CA THR A 303 49.78 -20.44 -2.18
C THR A 303 48.44 -19.74 -2.27
N TYR A 304 48.35 -18.52 -1.71
CA TYR A 304 47.20 -17.67 -1.97
C TYR A 304 47.26 -17.23 -3.43
N LYS A 305 46.39 -17.82 -4.26
CA LYS A 305 46.06 -17.25 -5.56
C LYS A 305 44.87 -16.33 -5.33
N ALA A 306 45.07 -15.02 -5.49
CA ALA A 306 43.95 -14.09 -5.56
C ALA A 306 42.94 -14.61 -6.60
N PRO A 307 41.62 -14.49 -6.37
CA PRO A 307 40.61 -14.93 -7.33
C PRO A 307 40.91 -14.30 -8.70
N THR A 308 41.37 -15.11 -9.65
CA THR A 308 41.63 -14.65 -11.01
C THR A 308 40.28 -14.53 -11.71
N GLY A 309 39.65 -13.37 -11.54
CA GLY A 309 38.70 -12.86 -12.52
C GLY A 309 39.43 -12.77 -13.86
N THR A 310 38.85 -13.41 -14.87
CA THR A 310 39.30 -13.46 -16.26
C THR A 310 39.75 -12.10 -16.79
N GLY A 311 40.99 -12.05 -17.30
CA GLY A 311 41.60 -10.88 -17.93
C GLY A 311 42.89 -10.52 -17.22
N ALA A 312 44.04 -10.76 -17.86
CA ALA A 312 45.32 -10.21 -17.41
C ALA A 312 45.15 -8.69 -17.24
N LYS A 313 45.13 -8.20 -15.99
CA LYS A 313 45.17 -6.76 -15.73
C LYS A 313 46.54 -6.28 -16.19
N GLN A 314 46.57 -5.51 -17.26
CA GLN A 314 47.69 -4.65 -17.57
C GLN A 314 47.82 -3.68 -16.39
N GLU A 315 48.85 -3.86 -15.59
CA GLU A 315 49.07 -3.09 -14.37
C GLU A 315 49.59 -1.70 -14.77
N TYR A 316 48.74 -0.68 -14.60
CA TYR A 316 49.06 0.71 -14.88
C TYR A 316 49.59 1.38 -13.59
N GLY A 317 50.57 2.27 -13.73
CA GLY A 317 51.31 2.90 -12.62
C GLY A 317 52.75 2.40 -12.49
N LEU A 318 53.52 3.06 -11.62
CA LEU A 318 54.88 2.65 -11.29
C LEU A 318 54.88 1.48 -10.30
N SER A 319 55.58 0.41 -10.63
CA SER A 319 55.76 -0.76 -9.76
C SER A 319 57.01 -0.61 -8.85
N PRO A 320 57.18 -1.45 -7.82
CA PRO A 320 58.40 -1.46 -6.99
C PRO A 320 59.71 -1.70 -7.78
N LYS A 321 59.61 -2.24 -9.00
CA LYS A 321 60.76 -2.43 -9.90
C LYS A 321 61.16 -1.13 -10.62
N ASP A 322 60.25 -0.16 -10.69
CA ASP A 322 60.43 1.12 -11.37
C ASP A 322 61.00 2.20 -10.44
N SER A 323 61.16 1.90 -9.15
CA SER A 323 61.68 2.82 -8.14
C SER A 323 63.09 3.35 -8.47
N ALA A 324 63.89 2.58 -9.20
CA ALA A 324 65.26 2.93 -9.62
C ALA A 324 65.34 3.79 -10.91
N LEU A 325 64.22 4.06 -11.60
CA LEU A 325 64.23 4.85 -12.83
C LEU A 325 64.53 6.35 -12.56
N PRO A 326 65.28 7.04 -13.45
CA PRO A 326 65.44 8.49 -13.41
C PRO A 326 64.10 9.21 -13.48
N PHE A 327 64.03 10.41 -12.88
CA PHE A 327 62.82 11.26 -12.84
C PHE A 327 62.16 11.40 -14.23
N GLU A 328 62.94 11.79 -15.22
CA GLU A 328 62.49 12.01 -16.60
C GLU A 328 61.86 10.75 -17.22
N GLN A 329 62.43 9.57 -16.92
CA GLN A 329 61.92 8.30 -17.43
C GLN A 329 60.64 7.85 -16.71
N LYS A 330 60.47 8.21 -15.43
CA LYS A 330 59.23 7.95 -14.68
C LYS A 330 58.09 8.80 -15.21
N VAL A 331 58.34 10.09 -15.48
CA VAL A 331 57.36 11.02 -16.07
C VAL A 331 56.96 10.54 -17.47
N GLN A 332 57.91 10.26 -18.36
CA GLN A 332 57.61 9.75 -19.71
C GLN A 332 56.84 8.43 -19.70
N LYS A 333 57.16 7.52 -18.77
CA LYS A 333 56.45 6.24 -18.63
C LYS A 333 54.99 6.45 -18.20
N LEU A 334 54.75 7.34 -17.23
CA LEU A 334 53.40 7.64 -16.76
C LEU A 334 52.57 8.39 -17.82
N GLU A 335 53.15 9.34 -18.56
CA GLU A 335 52.48 10.04 -19.66
C GLU A 335 52.12 9.10 -20.82
N ALA A 336 53.03 8.17 -21.16
CA ALA A 336 52.76 7.14 -22.17
C ALA A 336 51.63 6.19 -21.72
N GLN A 337 51.63 5.78 -20.44
CA GLN A 337 50.55 4.97 -19.87
C GLN A 337 49.22 5.73 -19.85
N LEU A 338 49.22 7.03 -19.52
CA LEU A 338 48.01 7.85 -19.52
C LEU A 338 47.42 7.98 -20.93
N THR A 339 48.28 8.11 -21.94
CA THR A 339 47.88 8.15 -23.36
C THR A 339 47.27 6.82 -23.82
N ASP A 340 47.86 5.69 -23.42
CA ASP A 340 47.34 4.35 -23.69
C ASP A 340 45.97 4.13 -23.02
N ILE A 341 45.85 4.45 -21.73
CA ILE A 341 44.59 4.36 -20.98
C ILE A 341 43.50 5.20 -21.62
N ASN A 342 43.79 6.46 -21.99
CA ASN A 342 42.82 7.34 -22.64
C ASN A 342 42.33 6.79 -23.98
N THR A 343 43.22 6.16 -24.75
CA THR A 343 42.88 5.52 -26.03
C THR A 343 42.01 4.29 -25.82
N ASN A 344 42.29 3.49 -24.80
CA ASN A 344 41.50 2.31 -24.44
C ASN A 344 40.12 2.70 -23.90
N ILE A 345 40.02 3.75 -23.07
CA ILE A 345 38.73 4.30 -22.60
C ILE A 345 37.89 4.74 -23.79
N LYS A 346 38.47 5.49 -24.73
CA LYS A 346 37.75 5.94 -25.93
C LYS A 346 37.23 4.78 -26.76
N THR A 347 38.04 3.74 -26.95
CA THR A 347 37.67 2.54 -27.71
C THR A 347 36.54 1.78 -27.02
N GLU A 348 36.62 1.57 -25.70
CA GLU A 348 35.59 0.85 -24.94
C GLU A 348 34.27 1.65 -24.85
N VAL A 349 34.34 2.98 -24.75
CA VAL A 349 33.15 3.86 -24.81
C VAL A 349 32.45 3.76 -26.17
N GLN A 350 33.22 3.68 -27.27
CA GLN A 350 32.64 3.46 -28.60
C GLN A 350 32.00 2.07 -28.74
N ALA A 351 32.63 1.03 -28.18
CA ALA A 351 32.07 -0.32 -28.15
C ALA A 351 30.77 -0.38 -27.34
N ARG A 352 30.74 0.23 -26.14
CA ARG A 352 29.55 0.37 -25.28
C ARG A 352 28.39 1.02 -26.04
N ALA A 353 28.65 2.15 -26.71
CA ALA A 353 27.62 2.83 -27.50
C ALA A 353 27.10 1.99 -28.68
N GLY A 354 27.94 1.10 -29.23
CA GLY A 354 27.51 0.10 -30.23
C GLY A 354 26.59 -0.97 -29.63
N ILE A 355 26.89 -1.46 -28.42
CA ILE A 355 26.08 -2.46 -27.70
C ILE A 355 24.72 -1.87 -27.29
N GLU A 356 24.67 -0.61 -26.86
CA GLU A 356 23.39 0.08 -26.56
C GLU A 356 22.45 0.10 -27.79
N LYS A 357 23.00 0.33 -28.99
CA LYS A 357 22.23 0.25 -30.24
C LYS A 357 21.77 -1.17 -30.56
N LEU A 358 22.58 -2.18 -30.23
CA LEU A 358 22.20 -3.60 -30.40
C LEU A 358 21.06 -4.00 -29.44
N ILE A 359 21.08 -3.52 -28.19
CA ILE A 359 19.98 -3.75 -27.24
C ILE A 359 18.66 -3.19 -27.79
N GLN A 360 18.70 -1.98 -28.37
CA GLN A 360 17.51 -1.39 -29.02
C GLN A 360 17.05 -2.21 -30.23
N PHE A 361 17.97 -2.79 -31.00
CA PHE A 361 17.66 -3.64 -32.14
C PHE A 361 17.03 -4.99 -31.75
N TYR A 362 17.46 -5.60 -30.63
CA TYR A 362 16.95 -6.88 -30.13
C TYR A 362 15.70 -6.79 -29.27
N HIS A 363 14.96 -5.67 -29.28
CA HIS A 363 13.74 -5.47 -28.48
C HIS A 363 12.67 -6.57 -28.65
N ASN A 364 12.67 -7.28 -29.78
CA ASN A 364 11.74 -8.37 -30.08
C ASN A 364 12.30 -9.78 -29.82
N ASP A 365 13.56 -9.92 -29.38
CA ASP A 365 14.19 -11.18 -28.98
C ASP A 365 14.76 -11.09 -27.55
N PRO A 366 13.98 -11.53 -26.54
CA PRO A 366 14.37 -11.43 -25.13
C PRO A 366 15.67 -12.17 -24.77
N LYS A 367 16.08 -13.18 -25.55
CA LYS A 367 17.28 -13.97 -25.26
C LYS A 367 18.53 -13.25 -25.71
N GLU A 368 18.51 -12.69 -26.92
CA GLU A 368 19.63 -11.90 -27.46
C GLU A 368 19.71 -10.52 -26.78
N GLN A 369 18.58 -9.93 -26.39
CA GLN A 369 18.57 -8.69 -25.60
C GLN A 369 19.26 -8.88 -24.24
N LYS A 370 18.92 -9.94 -23.49
CA LYS A 370 19.54 -10.23 -22.19
C LYS A 370 21.06 -10.52 -22.30
N LYS A 371 21.49 -11.09 -23.41
CA LYS A 371 22.91 -11.32 -23.70
C LYS A 371 23.64 -10.00 -23.95
N ALA A 372 23.08 -9.12 -24.79
CA ALA A 372 23.62 -7.79 -25.06
C ALA A 372 23.63 -6.89 -23.80
N GLU A 373 22.63 -6.99 -22.93
CA GLU A 373 22.62 -6.34 -21.61
C GLU A 373 23.76 -6.83 -20.70
N GLY A 374 24.08 -8.12 -20.75
CA GLY A 374 25.24 -8.69 -20.05
C GLY A 374 26.58 -8.14 -20.58
N GLU A 375 26.71 -8.02 -21.90
CA GLU A 375 27.88 -7.44 -22.57
C GLU A 375 28.03 -5.94 -22.26
N LEU A 376 26.92 -5.21 -22.12
CA LEU A 376 26.91 -3.79 -21.73
C LEU A 376 27.48 -3.59 -20.31
N VAL A 377 27.03 -4.41 -19.35
CA VAL A 377 27.53 -4.38 -17.96
C VAL A 377 29.04 -4.70 -17.91
N GLU A 378 29.52 -5.59 -18.78
CA GLU A 378 30.94 -5.90 -18.88
C GLU A 378 31.75 -4.72 -19.44
N ALA A 379 31.24 -4.03 -20.47
CA ALA A 379 31.86 -2.82 -21.03
C ALA A 379 31.92 -1.68 -19.99
N ASP A 380 30.84 -1.46 -19.23
CA ASP A 380 30.81 -0.49 -18.13
C ASP A 380 31.86 -0.80 -17.06
N ARG A 381 32.00 -2.09 -16.70
CA ARG A 381 33.01 -2.53 -15.74
C ARG A 381 34.44 -2.26 -16.25
N LYS A 382 34.72 -2.46 -17.54
CA LYS A 382 36.01 -2.18 -18.16
C LYS A 382 36.32 -0.69 -18.20
N ILE A 383 35.36 0.15 -18.57
CA ILE A 383 35.51 1.61 -18.57
C ILE A 383 35.82 2.14 -17.17
N ASN A 384 35.08 1.67 -16.16
CA ASN A 384 35.30 2.09 -14.78
C ASN A 384 36.67 1.65 -14.25
N ALA A 385 37.12 0.44 -14.59
CA ALA A 385 38.46 -0.03 -14.22
C ALA A 385 39.59 0.77 -14.89
N LEU A 386 39.41 1.16 -16.16
CA LEU A 386 40.36 2.00 -16.88
C LEU A 386 40.39 3.44 -16.32
N LYS A 387 39.25 4.02 -15.96
CA LYS A 387 39.17 5.33 -15.30
C LYS A 387 39.84 5.34 -13.92
N GLU A 388 39.68 4.28 -13.14
CA GLU A 388 40.41 4.17 -11.86
C GLU A 388 41.93 4.06 -12.08
N SER A 389 42.34 3.31 -13.11
CA SER A 389 43.76 3.23 -13.50
C SER A 389 44.30 4.58 -13.98
N GLN A 390 43.50 5.34 -14.75
CA GLN A 390 43.79 6.71 -15.19
C GLN A 390 44.04 7.62 -13.99
N LYS A 391 43.16 7.56 -12.99
CA LYS A 391 43.25 8.34 -11.74
C LYS A 391 44.54 8.03 -10.97
N ILE A 392 44.89 6.76 -10.81
CA ILE A 392 46.12 6.34 -10.12
C ILE A 392 47.36 6.87 -10.86
N VAL A 393 47.43 6.72 -12.19
CA VAL A 393 48.55 7.19 -13.01
C VAL A 393 48.66 8.72 -12.97
N SER A 394 47.54 9.44 -13.06
CA SER A 394 47.51 10.91 -12.96
C SER A 394 47.97 11.40 -11.59
N GLN A 395 47.56 10.74 -10.49
CA GLN A 395 48.02 11.09 -9.14
C GLN A 395 49.53 10.86 -8.97
N GLN A 396 50.06 9.75 -9.47
CA GLN A 396 51.50 9.48 -9.45
C GLN A 396 52.30 10.49 -10.28
N LEU A 397 51.75 10.94 -11.41
CA LEU A 397 52.38 11.96 -12.24
C LEU A 397 52.43 13.32 -11.52
N ASP A 398 51.32 13.73 -10.90
CA ASP A 398 51.23 14.96 -10.10
C ASP A 398 52.18 14.95 -8.89
N GLU A 399 52.27 13.82 -8.19
CA GLU A 399 53.17 13.64 -7.04
C GLU A 399 54.65 13.75 -7.42
N ILE A 400 55.03 13.15 -8.55
CA ILE A 400 56.41 13.22 -9.07
C ILE A 400 56.71 14.66 -9.51
N GLN A 401 55.82 15.31 -10.25
CA GLN A 401 56.02 16.69 -10.71
C GLN A 401 56.08 17.72 -9.56
N ARG A 402 55.42 17.46 -8.42
CA ARG A 402 55.49 18.32 -7.23
C ARG A 402 56.79 18.20 -6.42
N ASN A 403 57.55 17.12 -6.56
CA ASN A 403 58.77 16.89 -5.76
C ASN A 403 59.94 16.31 -6.61
N PRO A 404 60.65 17.14 -7.38
CA PRO A 404 61.71 16.68 -8.29
C PRO A 404 63.06 16.33 -7.63
N SER A 405 63.18 16.38 -6.29
CA SER A 405 64.47 16.21 -5.59
C SER A 405 64.33 15.35 -4.33
N GLY A 406 64.89 14.14 -4.34
CA GLY A 406 65.02 13.32 -3.13
C GLY A 406 66.15 13.82 -2.21
N GLY A 407 65.87 13.95 -0.92
CA GLY A 407 66.88 14.19 0.13
C GLY A 407 66.30 14.23 1.55
N LEU A 408 66.78 13.32 2.41
CA LEU A 408 66.35 13.01 3.79
C LEU A 408 66.58 14.14 4.82
N SER A 409 65.78 14.15 5.90
CA SER A 409 66.15 14.31 7.35
C SER A 409 64.86 14.28 8.19
N SER A 410 64.49 13.26 8.97
CA SER A 410 64.99 12.75 10.27
C SER A 410 64.99 13.74 11.45
N SER A 411 63.93 13.72 12.26
CA SER A 411 63.92 13.71 13.74
C SER A 411 62.46 13.49 14.16
N GLY A 412 62.04 12.53 14.97
CA GLY A 412 62.70 11.82 16.05
C GLY A 412 61.87 12.07 17.32
N GLY A 413 61.22 11.02 17.85
CA GLY A 413 60.69 11.02 19.21
C GLY A 413 59.24 10.58 19.37
N ILE A 414 59.02 9.26 19.46
CA ILE A 414 57.85 8.69 20.15
C ILE A 414 58.39 7.80 21.28
N SER A 415 58.06 8.14 22.52
CA SER A 415 58.08 7.25 23.68
C SER A 415 57.09 7.81 24.72
N GLN A 416 55.97 7.09 24.90
CA GLN A 416 55.60 6.34 26.11
C GLN A 416 55.17 7.15 27.34
N SER A 417 53.95 6.87 27.81
CA SER A 417 53.55 6.53 29.20
C SER A 417 52.06 6.86 29.38
N THR A 418 51.13 5.89 29.49
CA THR A 418 50.68 5.07 30.65
C THR A 418 49.82 5.79 31.71
N GLY A 419 48.61 5.26 31.90
CA GLY A 419 47.80 5.25 33.15
C GLY A 419 47.04 6.54 33.47
N SER A 420 45.87 6.56 34.11
CA SER A 420 44.96 5.56 34.66
C SER A 420 43.66 6.30 35.06
N VAL A 421 42.54 5.54 35.06
CA VAL A 421 41.35 5.61 35.92
C VAL A 421 41.13 6.86 36.80
N ASP A 422 39.97 7.50 36.66
CA ASP A 422 39.13 7.80 37.83
C ASP A 422 37.62 7.77 37.49
N ASN A 423 36.87 7.39 38.52
CA ASN A 423 35.48 6.97 38.55
C ASN A 423 34.58 8.12 39.02
N GLY A 424 33.35 8.23 38.48
CA GLY A 424 32.40 9.26 38.87
C GLY A 424 30.97 8.89 38.50
N THR A 425 30.25 8.37 39.48
CA THR A 425 28.87 7.89 39.45
C THR A 425 27.85 9.04 39.43
N GLY A 426 26.69 8.81 38.78
CA GLY A 426 25.40 9.35 39.22
C GLY A 426 24.57 10.08 38.16
N GLY A 427 23.34 9.60 37.94
CA GLY A 427 22.24 10.44 37.46
C GLY A 427 21.41 9.87 36.31
N ALA A 428 20.38 9.08 36.63
CA ALA A 428 19.31 8.72 35.71
C ALA A 428 18.52 9.97 35.26
N SER A 429 18.12 10.03 33.99
CA SER A 429 16.89 10.70 33.55
C SER A 429 16.47 10.21 32.17
N ASN A 430 15.22 9.72 32.10
CA ASN A 430 14.47 9.46 30.88
C ASN A 430 14.47 10.68 29.95
N VAL A 431 14.67 10.46 28.65
CA VAL A 431 14.22 11.39 27.62
C VAL A 431 13.71 10.63 26.40
N THR A 432 12.39 10.69 26.25
CA THR A 432 11.61 10.40 25.04
C THR A 432 12.10 11.30 23.90
N PRO A 433 12.37 10.79 22.67
CA PRO A 433 12.73 11.66 21.57
C PRO A 433 11.49 12.41 21.09
N THR A 434 11.50 13.72 21.31
CA THR A 434 10.53 14.67 20.76
C THR A 434 11.06 15.14 19.41
N LEU A 435 10.26 15.02 18.34
CA LEU A 435 10.53 15.55 17.01
C LEU A 435 10.89 17.04 17.09
N GLN A 436 12.16 17.36 16.83
CA GLN A 436 12.67 18.73 16.81
C GLN A 436 12.64 19.22 15.36
N ALA A 437 11.77 20.19 15.07
CA ALA A 437 11.72 20.87 13.78
C ALA A 437 13.06 21.58 13.51
N ALA A 438 13.76 21.17 12.46
CA ALA A 438 15.04 21.72 12.07
C ALA A 438 14.88 23.10 11.41
N LYS A 439 15.84 23.99 11.70
CA LYS A 439 16.01 25.33 11.13
C LYS A 439 16.09 25.24 9.59
N PRO A 440 15.45 26.14 8.81
CA PRO A 440 15.54 26.10 7.34
C PRO A 440 17.00 26.30 6.91
N MET A 441 17.56 25.31 6.21
CA MET A 441 18.95 25.31 5.74
C MET A 441 18.96 25.47 4.22
N ARG A 442 19.82 26.33 3.68
CA ARG A 442 20.02 26.49 2.24
C ARG A 442 21.38 25.90 1.85
N ALA A 443 21.49 25.35 0.65
CA ALA A 443 22.74 24.79 0.15
C ALA A 443 22.94 25.14 -1.33
N LYS A 444 24.21 25.36 -1.72
CA LYS A 444 24.62 25.65 -3.10
C LYS A 444 25.08 24.38 -3.82
N GLY A 445 24.62 24.15 -5.04
CA GLY A 445 25.15 23.09 -5.91
C GLY A 445 26.61 23.35 -6.30
N LEU A 446 27.49 22.37 -6.07
CA LEU A 446 28.91 22.42 -6.43
C LEU A 446 29.19 21.90 -7.84
N TYR A 447 28.30 21.06 -8.39
CA TYR A 447 28.39 20.46 -9.72
C TYR A 447 26.98 20.29 -10.30
N ASP A 448 26.89 20.17 -11.62
CA ASP A 448 25.66 19.74 -12.29
C ASP A 448 25.28 18.32 -11.83
N TYR A 449 24.01 18.12 -11.49
CA TYR A 449 23.45 16.83 -11.09
C TYR A 449 22.20 16.52 -11.93
N GLU A 450 22.25 15.40 -12.66
CA GLU A 450 21.12 14.85 -13.40
C GLU A 450 20.48 13.71 -12.60
N ALA A 451 19.19 13.86 -12.30
CA ALA A 451 18.39 12.90 -11.55
C ALA A 451 18.35 11.56 -12.28
N SER A 452 18.66 10.48 -11.57
CA SER A 452 18.68 9.13 -12.13
C SER A 452 17.31 8.44 -12.11
N CYS A 453 16.39 8.94 -11.29
CA CYS A 453 15.01 8.48 -11.17
C CYS A 453 14.04 9.64 -10.87
N ASP A 454 12.75 9.34 -10.83
CA ASP A 454 11.64 10.30 -10.65
C ASP A 454 11.52 10.87 -9.22
N THR A 455 12.24 10.31 -8.26
CA THR A 455 12.27 10.79 -6.86
C THR A 455 13.42 11.76 -6.57
N GLU A 456 14.34 11.93 -7.52
CA GLU A 456 15.52 12.80 -7.41
C GLU A 456 15.32 14.16 -8.10
N LEU A 457 16.03 15.18 -7.63
CA LEU A 457 15.93 16.54 -8.13
C LEU A 457 17.16 16.93 -8.96
N ASN A 458 16.92 17.44 -10.18
CA ASN A 458 17.98 18.00 -11.02
C ASN A 458 18.39 19.39 -10.52
N PHE A 459 19.69 19.70 -10.53
CA PHE A 459 20.20 21.05 -10.27
C PHE A 459 21.53 21.29 -11.00
N LYS A 460 21.89 22.56 -11.18
CA LYS A 460 23.15 22.97 -11.80
C LYS A 460 24.14 23.49 -10.77
N GLU A 461 25.42 23.47 -11.14
CA GLU A 461 26.46 24.17 -10.39
C GLU A 461 26.04 25.64 -10.20
N GLY A 462 26.01 26.07 -8.94
CA GLY A 462 25.62 27.43 -8.58
C GLY A 462 24.19 27.59 -8.06
N ASP A 463 23.30 26.62 -8.28
CA ASP A 463 21.90 26.70 -7.83
C ASP A 463 21.81 26.70 -6.30
N ILE A 464 20.80 27.40 -5.76
CA ILE A 464 20.56 27.50 -4.31
C ILE A 464 19.30 26.73 -3.95
N LEU A 465 19.49 25.59 -3.30
CA LEU A 465 18.43 24.67 -2.89
C LEU A 465 18.00 24.94 -1.44
N ASN A 466 16.72 24.76 -1.16
CA ASN A 466 16.19 24.77 0.20
C ASN A 466 16.14 23.33 0.71
N ILE A 467 16.92 23.02 1.76
CA ILE A 467 16.98 21.69 2.35
C ILE A 467 15.90 21.58 3.42
N THR A 468 14.94 20.69 3.22
CA THR A 468 13.81 20.48 4.13
C THR A 468 14.03 19.28 5.04
N GLU A 469 14.78 18.27 4.59
CA GLU A 469 15.12 17.08 5.37
C GLU A 469 16.56 16.67 5.14
N GLN A 470 17.25 16.27 6.21
CA GLN A 470 18.60 15.72 6.18
C GLN A 470 18.57 14.32 6.75
N ASP A 471 19.16 13.38 6.04
CA ASP A 471 19.31 12.00 6.48
C ASP A 471 20.78 11.60 6.54
N ALA A 472 21.11 10.66 7.42
CA ALA A 472 22.47 10.17 7.62
C ALA A 472 22.99 9.31 6.46
N SER A 473 22.12 8.93 5.52
CA SER A 473 22.48 8.21 4.30
C SER A 473 23.27 9.04 3.28
N GLY A 474 23.36 10.36 3.47
CA GLY A 474 23.98 11.28 2.52
C GLY A 474 23.05 11.72 1.38
N TRP A 475 21.77 11.40 1.45
CA TRP A 475 20.72 11.92 0.57
C TRP A 475 19.82 12.88 1.33
N TRP A 476 19.70 14.10 0.85
CA TRP A 476 18.90 15.16 1.47
C TRP A 476 17.68 15.45 0.62
N PHE A 477 16.57 15.85 1.26
CA PHE A 477 15.38 16.29 0.54
C PHE A 477 15.43 17.81 0.38
N ALA A 478 15.33 18.25 -0.87
CA ALA A 478 15.51 19.65 -1.23
C ALA A 478 14.42 20.14 -2.18
N GLU A 479 14.19 21.45 -2.17
CA GLU A 479 13.30 22.14 -3.10
C GLU A 479 14.07 23.20 -3.91
N LEU A 480 13.85 23.22 -5.22
CA LEU A 480 14.38 24.21 -6.16
C LEU A 480 13.27 24.61 -7.13
N ASN A 481 12.95 25.91 -7.21
CA ASN A 481 11.93 26.47 -8.12
C ASN A 481 10.53 25.80 -8.02
N GLY A 482 10.12 25.37 -6.83
CA GLY A 482 8.81 24.73 -6.59
C GLY A 482 8.77 23.23 -6.90
N VAL A 483 9.91 22.62 -7.23
CA VAL A 483 10.04 21.17 -7.43
C VAL A 483 10.90 20.60 -6.32
N SER A 484 10.45 19.52 -5.70
CA SER A 484 11.14 18.85 -4.59
C SER A 484 11.58 17.44 -4.96
N GLY A 485 12.71 17.00 -4.40
CA GLY A 485 13.23 15.65 -4.56
C GLY A 485 14.52 15.42 -3.79
N PHE A 486 15.04 14.20 -3.87
CA PHE A 486 16.29 13.83 -3.23
C PHE A 486 17.51 14.35 -4.01
N VAL A 487 18.52 14.80 -3.27
CA VAL A 487 19.80 15.29 -3.80
C VAL A 487 20.96 14.73 -2.97
N PRO A 488 22.12 14.44 -3.58
CA PRO A 488 23.25 13.88 -2.86
C PRO A 488 24.04 14.98 -2.13
N GLN A 489 24.29 14.77 -0.83
CA GLN A 489 24.95 15.73 0.05
C GLN A 489 26.35 16.16 -0.46
N ASN A 490 27.11 15.24 -1.04
CA ASN A 490 28.47 15.50 -1.52
C ASN A 490 28.54 16.43 -2.75
N TYR A 491 27.40 16.77 -3.35
CA TYR A 491 27.29 17.74 -4.44
C TYR A 491 26.85 19.13 -3.94
N LEU A 492 26.71 19.31 -2.61
CA LEU A 492 26.17 20.51 -2.01
C LEU A 492 27.15 21.16 -1.04
N GLN A 493 27.12 22.48 -0.98
CA GLN A 493 27.78 23.28 0.05
C GLN A 493 26.72 24.01 0.87
N PRO A 494 26.54 23.68 2.17
CA PRO A 494 25.65 24.42 3.06
C PRO A 494 26.02 25.91 3.09
N ILE A 495 25.00 26.77 3.06
CA ILE A 495 25.14 28.21 3.19
C ILE A 495 24.58 28.58 4.57
N GLU A 496 25.47 29.06 5.45
CA GLU A 496 25.05 29.74 6.67
C GLU A 496 24.65 31.18 6.32
N GLU A 497 23.52 31.65 6.86
CA GLU A 497 23.22 33.10 6.89
C GLU A 497 24.05 33.82 7.94
#